data_AF-A0A968TZW0-F1
#
_entry.id   AF-A0A968TZW0-F1
#
_cell.length_a   1.000
_cell.length_b   1.000
_cell.length_c   1.000
_cell.angle_alpha   90.00
_cell.angle_beta   90.00
_cell.angle_gamma   90.00
#
_symmetry.space_group_name_H-M   'P 1'
#
loop_
_entity.id
_entity.type
_entity.pdbx_description
1 polymer ?
#
loop_
_entity_poly.entity_id
_entity_poly.type
_entity_poly.pdbx_seq_one_letter_code
_entity_poly.pdbx_strand_id
1 'polypeptide(L)'
;MARRSWKCAARTWWEFEQVNNAPAGCRYFSETKHSLCEPFLSYWNNNGGLARFGFPITEPFEETISGWTGRVQYFERRRMEHHTENRGTPYEVQLGLLGRDVFYNQPGSLFCDNEVDEIFADAYNTINIDYFRNRMGCPGRVYEDIPGAYQNFANGQMIWTQITEEDPRIFGFVSYGGGSGYYYAYRDTWTASDGETPAGDTECQFEPRRGFGKIWGSDLELRNALGCPTQEREQSTDATVQMFDDGMMILLEGTATLYIFGPDSWEAVALSQYRLP
;
A
#
# COMPACT_ATOMS: atom_id res chain seq x y z
N MET A 1 16.67 8.20 -2.70
CA MET A 1 16.66 8.76 -4.07
C MET A 1 15.26 8.59 -4.62
N ALA A 2 14.60 9.70 -4.98
CA ALA A 2 13.15 9.79 -5.16
C ALA A 2 12.59 8.90 -6.28
N ARG A 3 11.65 8.02 -5.94
CA ARG A 3 10.79 7.29 -6.88
C ARG A 3 9.64 8.21 -7.31
N ARG A 4 9.44 8.36 -8.62
CA ARG A 4 8.25 9.00 -9.22
C ARG A 4 7.22 7.89 -9.37
N SER A 5 6.06 7.98 -8.73
CA SER A 5 4.97 6.99 -8.89
C SER A 5 4.19 7.26 -10.17
N TRP A 6 3.68 6.19 -10.75
CA TRP A 6 3.03 6.09 -12.04
C TRP A 6 1.65 5.47 -11.80
N LYS A 7 0.56 6.15 -12.24
CA LYS A 7 -0.75 5.50 -12.38
C LYS A 7 -0.62 4.32 -13.34
N CYS A 8 -0.86 3.12 -12.85
CA CYS A 8 -0.91 1.93 -13.67
C CYS A 8 -2.34 1.42 -13.76
N ALA A 9 -2.95 1.61 -14.94
CA ALA A 9 -4.15 0.92 -15.40
C ALA A 9 -5.37 0.94 -14.47
N ALA A 10 -5.89 2.14 -14.16
CA ALA A 10 -7.14 2.33 -13.40
C ALA A 10 -7.23 1.62 -12.04
N ARG A 11 -6.13 0.98 -11.60
CA ARG A 11 -5.95 0.37 -10.30
C ARG A 11 -5.01 1.24 -9.50
N THR A 12 -5.35 1.35 -8.24
CA THR A 12 -4.59 2.14 -7.30
C THR A 12 -3.39 1.32 -6.79
N TRP A 13 -2.22 1.94 -6.60
CA TRP A 13 -0.95 1.23 -6.32
C TRP A 13 -0.96 0.35 -5.06
N TRP A 14 -1.96 0.49 -4.18
CA TRP A 14 -2.13 -0.34 -2.98
C TRP A 14 -2.98 -1.60 -3.18
N GLU A 15 -3.58 -1.81 -4.37
CA GLU A 15 -4.35 -3.02 -4.69
C GLU A 15 -3.44 -4.25 -4.91
N PHE A 16 -2.14 -4.06 -5.05
CA PHE A 16 -1.22 -5.13 -5.39
C PHE A 16 -0.79 -5.91 -4.14
N GLU A 17 -1.06 -7.22 -4.14
CA GLU A 17 -0.75 -8.12 -3.03
C GLU A 17 0.75 -8.13 -2.70
N GLN A 18 1.10 -7.79 -1.46
CA GLN A 18 2.42 -8.08 -0.89
C GLN A 18 2.46 -9.54 -0.45
N VAL A 19 3.61 -10.18 -0.65
CA VAL A 19 3.85 -11.58 -0.28
C VAL A 19 4.91 -11.66 0.81
N ASN A 20 4.75 -12.61 1.74
CA ASN A 20 5.71 -12.85 2.83
C ASN A 20 6.87 -13.78 2.41
N ASN A 21 6.73 -14.44 1.26
CA ASN A 21 7.73 -15.32 0.66
C ASN A 21 7.53 -15.40 -0.86
N ALA A 22 8.52 -15.95 -1.56
CA ALA A 22 8.40 -16.25 -2.98
C ALA A 22 8.07 -17.74 -3.21
N PRO A 23 7.23 -18.07 -4.22
CA PRO A 23 7.05 -19.45 -4.65
C PRO A 23 8.37 -20.12 -5.07
N ALA A 24 8.40 -21.46 -5.10
CA ALA A 24 9.57 -22.21 -5.54
C ALA A 24 9.96 -21.83 -6.98
N GLY A 25 11.23 -21.48 -7.19
CA GLY A 25 11.74 -21.00 -8.49
C GLY A 25 11.60 -19.50 -8.73
N CYS A 26 11.05 -18.75 -7.77
CA CYS A 26 10.95 -17.29 -7.81
C CYS A 26 11.97 -16.64 -6.87
N ARG A 27 12.35 -15.40 -7.17
CA ARG A 27 13.19 -14.58 -6.29
C ARG A 27 12.31 -13.68 -5.44
N TYR A 28 12.51 -13.73 -4.13
CA TYR A 28 11.87 -12.81 -3.20
C TYR A 28 12.67 -11.51 -3.06
N PHE A 29 11.98 -10.37 -2.97
CA PHE A 29 12.56 -9.07 -2.67
C PHE A 29 11.91 -8.52 -1.39
N SER A 30 12.65 -8.56 -0.29
CA SER A 30 12.17 -8.06 1.01
C SER A 30 11.94 -6.55 1.01
N GLU A 31 12.66 -5.81 0.16
CA GLU A 31 12.57 -4.36 0.06
C GLU A 31 11.20 -3.87 -0.40
N THR A 32 10.48 -4.70 -1.16
CA THR A 32 9.14 -4.38 -1.68
C THR A 32 8.10 -5.44 -1.33
N LYS A 33 8.49 -6.52 -0.63
CA LYS A 33 7.65 -7.68 -0.32
C LYS A 33 6.95 -8.25 -1.55
N HIS A 34 7.68 -8.35 -2.67
CA HIS A 34 7.19 -8.94 -3.91
C HIS A 34 8.13 -10.01 -4.44
N SER A 35 7.57 -10.92 -5.24
CA SER A 35 8.30 -12.01 -5.87
C SER A 35 8.47 -11.76 -7.37
N LEU A 36 9.58 -12.26 -7.91
CA LEU A 36 9.86 -12.25 -9.34
C LEU A 36 10.08 -13.67 -9.82
N CYS A 37 9.16 -14.13 -10.65
CA CYS A 37 9.15 -15.47 -11.23
C CYS A 37 9.43 -15.42 -12.73
N GLU A 38 9.62 -16.60 -13.34
CA GLU A 38 9.63 -16.70 -14.80
C GLU A 38 8.28 -16.31 -15.43
N PRO A 39 8.27 -15.70 -16.63
CA PRO A 39 9.44 -15.40 -17.49
C PRO A 39 10.17 -14.10 -17.15
N PHE A 40 9.61 -13.28 -16.26
CA PHE A 40 10.13 -11.94 -15.97
C PHE A 40 11.47 -11.98 -15.23
N LEU A 41 11.73 -13.02 -14.42
CA LEU A 41 12.99 -13.21 -13.70
C LEU A 41 14.18 -13.33 -14.66
N SER A 42 14.11 -14.21 -15.66
CA SER A 42 15.16 -14.33 -16.66
C SER A 42 15.35 -13.04 -17.45
N TYR A 43 14.26 -12.37 -17.83
CA TYR A 43 14.36 -11.10 -18.55
C TYR A 43 15.03 -10.01 -17.69
N TRP A 44 14.62 -9.86 -16.43
CA TRP A 44 15.19 -8.90 -15.49
C TRP A 44 16.69 -9.13 -15.31
N ASN A 45 17.10 -10.38 -15.04
CA ASN A 45 18.51 -10.75 -14.85
C ASN A 45 19.35 -10.43 -16.10
N ASN A 46 18.84 -10.75 -17.28
CA ASN A 46 19.59 -10.62 -18.54
C ASN A 46 19.61 -9.21 -19.12
N ASN A 47 18.73 -8.31 -18.67
CA ASN A 47 18.53 -6.99 -19.29
C ASN A 47 18.90 -5.80 -18.40
N GLY A 48 19.71 -6.03 -17.35
CA GLY A 48 20.27 -4.96 -16.50
C GLY A 48 19.70 -4.90 -15.08
N GLY A 49 18.78 -5.80 -14.74
CA GLY A 49 18.28 -6.04 -13.40
C GLY A 49 17.89 -4.78 -12.64
N LEU A 50 18.36 -4.71 -11.39
CA LEU A 50 17.99 -3.65 -10.45
C LEU A 50 18.26 -2.26 -11.01
N ALA A 51 19.42 -2.04 -11.64
CA ALA A 51 19.79 -0.73 -12.16
C ALA A 51 18.80 -0.20 -13.22
N ARG A 52 18.23 -1.10 -14.03
CA ARG A 52 17.33 -0.72 -15.12
C ARG A 52 15.86 -0.74 -14.74
N PHE A 53 15.44 -1.75 -13.99
CA PHE A 53 14.03 -2.02 -13.73
C PHE A 53 13.59 -1.65 -12.32
N GLY A 54 14.50 -1.74 -11.35
CA GLY A 54 14.14 -1.66 -9.94
C GLY A 54 13.61 -2.97 -9.39
N PHE A 55 13.13 -2.91 -8.14
CA PHE A 55 12.43 -4.03 -7.53
C PHE A 55 11.02 -4.19 -8.13
N PRO A 56 10.46 -5.41 -8.16
CA PRO A 56 9.04 -5.60 -8.46
C PRO A 56 8.19 -4.87 -7.42
N ILE A 57 7.12 -4.23 -7.86
CA ILE A 57 6.15 -3.52 -6.99
C ILE A 57 4.75 -4.13 -7.07
N THR A 58 4.61 -5.25 -7.79
CA THR A 58 3.40 -6.06 -7.89
C THR A 58 3.79 -7.53 -8.02
N GLU A 59 2.88 -8.43 -7.69
CA GLU A 59 2.89 -9.78 -8.28
C GLU A 59 2.46 -9.72 -9.77
N PRO A 60 2.76 -10.75 -10.59
CA PRO A 60 2.32 -10.79 -11.98
C PRO A 60 0.82 -11.11 -12.11
N PHE A 61 0.07 -10.32 -12.88
CA PHE A 61 -1.39 -10.47 -13.09
C PHE A 61 -1.79 -10.23 -14.55
N GLU A 62 -3.01 -10.59 -14.95
CA GLU A 62 -3.54 -10.34 -16.30
C GLU A 62 -4.10 -8.92 -16.42
N GLU A 63 -3.73 -8.19 -17.46
CA GLU A 63 -4.17 -6.82 -17.70
C GLU A 63 -4.49 -6.58 -19.17
N THR A 64 -5.47 -5.73 -19.46
CA THR A 64 -5.81 -5.28 -20.82
C THR A 64 -5.25 -3.87 -21.07
N ILE A 65 -4.26 -3.75 -21.95
CA ILE A 65 -3.57 -2.50 -22.30
C ILE A 65 -3.76 -2.24 -23.79
N SER A 66 -4.38 -1.11 -24.15
CA SER A 66 -4.59 -0.70 -25.55
C SER A 66 -5.20 -1.81 -26.44
N GLY A 67 -6.10 -2.62 -25.88
CA GLY A 67 -6.78 -3.72 -26.58
C GLY A 67 -6.01 -5.04 -26.65
N TRP A 68 -4.80 -5.11 -26.10
CA TRP A 68 -4.08 -6.36 -25.87
C TRP A 68 -4.28 -6.82 -24.43
N THR A 69 -4.54 -8.11 -24.21
CA THR A 69 -4.64 -8.71 -22.88
C THR A 69 -3.51 -9.69 -22.68
N GLY A 70 -2.78 -9.57 -21.57
CA GLY A 70 -1.78 -10.56 -21.20
C GLY A 70 -1.24 -10.35 -19.80
N ARG A 71 -0.34 -11.26 -19.40
CA ARG A 71 0.29 -11.22 -18.09
C ARG A 71 1.30 -10.08 -18.01
N VAL A 72 1.18 -9.25 -16.98
CA VAL A 72 2.05 -8.11 -16.73
C VAL A 72 2.61 -8.15 -15.31
N GLN A 73 3.76 -7.52 -15.12
CA GLN A 73 4.28 -7.21 -13.78
C GLN A 73 4.91 -5.81 -13.79
N TYR A 74 4.63 -5.04 -12.75
CA TYR A 74 5.20 -3.71 -12.59
C TYR A 74 6.42 -3.74 -11.68
N PHE A 75 7.38 -2.90 -12.04
CA PHE A 75 8.62 -2.64 -11.33
C PHE A 75 8.74 -1.14 -11.11
N GLU A 76 9.57 -0.71 -10.15
CA GLU A 76 9.76 0.72 -9.83
C GLU A 76 10.00 1.62 -11.04
N ARG A 77 10.59 1.09 -12.12
CA ARG A 77 10.99 1.88 -13.29
C ARG A 77 10.30 1.45 -14.57
N ARG A 78 9.71 0.26 -14.64
CA ARG A 78 9.20 -0.33 -15.90
C ARG A 78 8.04 -1.30 -15.65
N ARG A 79 7.17 -1.46 -16.63
CA ARG A 79 6.24 -2.60 -16.76
C ARG A 79 6.86 -3.64 -17.68
N MET A 80 6.77 -4.91 -17.32
CA MET A 80 7.06 -6.02 -18.22
C MET A 80 5.76 -6.69 -18.65
N GLU A 81 5.68 -7.06 -19.91
CA GLU A 81 4.51 -7.65 -20.57
C GLU A 81 4.92 -9.00 -21.17
N HIS A 82 4.19 -10.08 -20.86
CA HIS A 82 4.46 -11.41 -21.37
C HIS A 82 3.63 -11.67 -22.64
N HIS A 83 4.29 -11.58 -23.78
CA HIS A 83 3.72 -11.85 -25.10
C HIS A 83 3.90 -13.32 -25.45
N THR A 84 2.95 -14.15 -25.03
CA THR A 84 2.98 -15.60 -25.28
C THR A 84 3.00 -15.95 -26.77
N GLU A 85 2.49 -15.08 -27.63
CA GLU A 85 2.56 -15.17 -29.09
C GLU A 85 4.00 -15.15 -29.63
N ASN A 86 4.95 -14.63 -28.85
CA ASN A 86 6.36 -14.54 -29.20
C ASN A 86 7.23 -15.57 -28.45
N ARG A 87 6.62 -16.64 -27.91
CA ARG A 87 7.31 -17.63 -27.08
C ARG A 87 8.57 -18.20 -27.75
N GLY A 88 9.66 -18.25 -27.00
CA GLY A 88 10.96 -18.73 -27.47
C GLY A 88 11.75 -17.72 -28.30
N THR A 89 11.27 -16.48 -28.43
CA THR A 89 11.99 -15.38 -29.07
C THR A 89 12.46 -14.35 -28.04
N PRO A 90 13.41 -13.46 -28.39
CA PRO A 90 13.79 -12.34 -27.53
C PRO A 90 12.65 -11.35 -27.21
N TYR A 91 11.51 -11.46 -27.90
CA TYR A 91 10.35 -10.57 -27.76
C TYR A 91 9.22 -11.20 -26.92
N GLU A 92 9.46 -12.35 -26.27
CA GLU A 92 8.50 -13.00 -25.37
C GLU A 92 8.20 -12.11 -24.15
N VAL A 93 9.21 -11.42 -23.61
CA VAL A 93 9.01 -10.38 -22.59
C VAL A 93 9.32 -9.04 -23.20
N GLN A 94 8.36 -8.13 -23.18
CA GLN A 94 8.51 -6.77 -23.68
C GLN A 94 8.37 -5.77 -22.55
N LEU A 95 8.88 -4.56 -22.78
CA LEU A 95 8.69 -3.45 -21.85
C LEU A 95 7.50 -2.64 -22.31
N GLY A 96 6.59 -2.37 -21.39
CA GLY A 96 5.49 -1.45 -21.63
C GLY A 96 6.02 -0.09 -22.04
N LEU A 97 5.33 0.54 -22.99
CA LEU A 97 5.67 1.86 -23.53
C LEU A 97 5.24 2.97 -22.57
N LEU A 98 5.73 2.89 -21.33
CA LEU A 98 5.43 3.81 -20.24
C LEU A 98 5.61 5.28 -20.67
N GLY A 99 6.64 5.63 -21.45
CA GLY A 99 6.80 7.00 -21.97
C GLY A 99 5.68 7.48 -22.89
N ARG A 100 5.03 6.57 -23.63
CA ARG A 100 3.86 6.82 -24.48
C ARG A 100 2.57 6.78 -23.68
N ASP A 101 2.47 5.90 -22.69
CA ASP A 101 1.32 5.79 -21.81
C ASP A 101 1.22 7.02 -20.88
N VAL A 102 2.33 7.65 -20.47
CA VAL A 102 2.32 8.98 -19.82
C VAL A 102 1.91 10.10 -20.77
N PHE A 103 2.23 9.98 -22.06
CA PHE A 103 1.88 11.00 -23.06
C PHE A 103 0.41 10.91 -23.51
N TYR A 104 -0.16 9.69 -23.52
CA TYR A 104 -1.57 9.44 -23.84
C TYR A 104 -2.49 9.36 -22.61
N ASN A 105 -1.94 9.21 -21.39
CA ASN A 105 -2.61 9.59 -20.12
C ASN A 105 -2.34 11.06 -19.77
N GLN A 106 -2.19 11.93 -20.76
CA GLN A 106 -2.83 13.24 -20.65
C GLN A 106 -4.21 13.16 -21.29
N PRO A 107 -5.26 12.70 -20.58
CA PRO A 107 -6.52 13.38 -20.79
C PRO A 107 -6.27 14.81 -20.32
N GLY A 108 -6.48 15.78 -21.19
CA GLY A 108 -6.38 17.16 -20.79
C GLY A 108 -7.31 17.45 -19.62
N SER A 109 -6.75 17.57 -18.42
CA SER A 109 -7.20 18.53 -17.42
C SER A 109 -6.08 18.79 -16.42
N LEU A 110 -5.83 20.08 -16.19
CA LEU A 110 -5.21 20.60 -14.97
C LEU A 110 -6.15 20.46 -13.75
N PHE A 111 -7.09 19.51 -13.79
CA PHE A 111 -8.23 19.41 -12.87
C PHE A 111 -8.50 17.94 -12.54
N CYS A 112 -8.64 17.64 -11.26
CA CYS A 112 -9.06 16.33 -10.76
C CYS A 112 -10.58 16.19 -10.94
N ASP A 113 -11.08 15.00 -11.24
CA ASP A 113 -12.52 14.76 -11.37
C ASP A 113 -13.25 14.82 -10.02
N ASN A 114 -12.57 14.44 -8.95
CA ASN A 114 -13.06 14.62 -7.59
C ASN A 114 -12.29 15.75 -6.90
N GLU A 115 -12.87 16.25 -5.81
CA GLU A 115 -12.22 17.18 -4.90
C GLU A 115 -11.83 16.45 -3.60
N VAL A 116 -10.91 17.06 -2.84
CA VAL A 116 -10.64 16.58 -1.48
C VAL A 116 -11.87 16.85 -0.62
N ASP A 117 -12.30 15.84 0.13
CA ASP A 117 -13.48 15.93 0.98
C ASP A 117 -13.34 17.04 2.03
N GLU A 118 -14.44 17.66 2.43
CA GLU A 118 -14.43 18.77 3.37
C GLU A 118 -13.81 18.40 4.72
N ILE A 119 -13.97 17.15 5.16
CA ILE A 119 -13.39 16.65 6.42
C ILE A 119 -11.87 16.63 6.38
N PHE A 120 -11.29 16.52 5.17
CA PHE A 120 -9.86 16.47 4.92
C PHE A 120 -9.29 17.80 4.43
N ALA A 121 -10.13 18.71 3.95
CA ALA A 121 -9.71 19.92 3.24
C ALA A 121 -8.76 20.79 4.07
N ASP A 122 -9.05 21.03 5.34
CA ASP A 122 -8.22 21.86 6.21
C ASP A 122 -6.83 21.26 6.42
N ALA A 123 -6.76 19.98 6.78
CA ALA A 123 -5.49 19.28 6.94
C ALA A 123 -4.71 19.22 5.61
N TYR A 124 -5.39 18.88 4.52
CA TYR A 124 -4.80 18.82 3.18
C TYR A 124 -4.20 20.15 2.73
N ASN A 125 -4.82 21.27 3.09
CA ASN A 125 -4.38 22.62 2.71
C ASN A 125 -3.30 23.21 3.62
N THR A 126 -3.28 22.84 4.91
CA THR A 126 -2.44 23.46 5.93
C THR A 126 -1.13 22.71 6.21
N ILE A 127 -1.09 21.40 6.00
CA ILE A 127 0.16 20.66 6.16
C ILE A 127 1.13 21.13 5.07
N ASN A 128 2.41 21.33 5.42
CA ASN A 128 3.49 21.67 4.48
C ASN A 128 3.84 20.45 3.62
N ILE A 129 2.85 20.05 2.83
CA ILE A 129 2.73 18.75 2.21
C ILE A 129 3.07 18.88 0.73
N ASP A 130 3.86 19.88 0.32
CA ASP A 130 4.41 19.95 -1.05
C ASP A 130 5.05 18.62 -1.47
N TYR A 131 5.54 17.83 -0.50
CA TYR A 131 5.94 16.45 -0.70
C TYR A 131 4.79 15.46 -0.98
N PHE A 132 3.70 15.46 -0.20
CA PHE A 132 2.60 14.50 -0.40
C PHE A 132 1.57 14.99 -1.42
N ARG A 133 1.17 16.26 -1.44
CA ARG A 133 0.18 16.84 -2.37
C ARG A 133 0.59 16.60 -3.82
N ASN A 134 1.88 16.80 -4.12
CA ASN A 134 2.42 16.56 -5.46
C ASN A 134 2.65 15.08 -5.77
N ARG A 135 2.50 14.17 -4.79
CA ARG A 135 2.81 12.75 -4.91
C ARG A 135 1.63 11.81 -4.68
N MET A 136 0.54 12.25 -4.08
CA MET A 136 -0.69 11.47 -3.91
C MET A 136 -1.56 11.50 -5.17
N GLY A 137 -1.32 12.42 -6.11
CA GLY A 137 -2.09 12.52 -7.35
C GLY A 137 -3.50 13.09 -7.13
N CYS A 138 -4.41 12.82 -8.05
CA CYS A 138 -5.79 13.26 -8.00
C CYS A 138 -6.55 12.56 -6.87
N PRO A 139 -7.37 13.29 -6.09
CA PRO A 139 -8.31 12.69 -5.16
C PRO A 139 -9.31 11.79 -5.90
N GLY A 140 -9.63 10.69 -5.23
CA GLY A 140 -10.56 9.66 -5.64
C GLY A 140 -11.78 9.65 -4.74
N ARG A 141 -12.39 8.46 -4.63
CA ARG A 141 -13.61 8.23 -3.88
C ARG A 141 -13.40 8.39 -2.37
N VAL A 142 -14.44 8.83 -1.69
CA VAL A 142 -14.55 8.88 -0.23
C VAL A 142 -15.43 7.73 0.25
N TYR A 143 -15.04 7.12 1.37
CA TYR A 143 -15.74 6.07 2.08
C TYR A 143 -15.94 6.54 3.52
N GLU A 144 -17.17 6.93 3.86
CA GLU A 144 -17.53 7.46 5.17
C GLU A 144 -18.16 6.36 6.04
N ASP A 145 -18.08 6.53 7.36
CA ASP A 145 -18.71 5.65 8.35
C ASP A 145 -18.39 4.16 8.14
N ILE A 146 -17.19 3.84 7.65
CA ILE A 146 -16.78 2.45 7.43
C ILE A 146 -16.29 1.82 8.74
N PRO A 147 -16.56 0.51 8.96
CA PRO A 147 -16.03 -0.19 10.11
C PRO A 147 -14.50 -0.13 10.17
N GLY A 148 -13.99 0.17 11.37
CA GLY A 148 -12.58 0.23 11.66
C GLY A 148 -12.22 -0.35 13.02
N ALA A 149 -10.95 -0.67 13.19
CA ALA A 149 -10.38 -1.02 14.49
C ALA A 149 -8.94 -0.55 14.56
N TYR A 150 -8.43 -0.29 15.76
CA TYR A 150 -7.02 0.03 15.94
C TYR A 150 -6.47 -0.56 17.23
N GLN A 151 -5.15 -0.77 17.28
CA GLN A 151 -4.45 -1.16 18.50
C GLN A 151 -3.10 -0.46 18.57
N ASN A 152 -2.79 0.11 19.73
CA ASN A 152 -1.53 0.81 19.97
C ASN A 152 -0.40 -0.15 20.34
N PHE A 153 0.80 0.18 19.85
CA PHE A 153 2.06 -0.51 20.11
C PHE A 153 3.10 0.49 20.62
N ALA A 154 4.20 -0.01 21.17
CA ALA A 154 5.24 0.82 21.78
C ALA A 154 5.78 1.90 20.82
N ASN A 155 5.94 1.57 19.54
CA ASN A 155 6.50 2.47 18.52
C ASN A 155 5.53 2.75 17.38
N GLY A 156 4.23 2.54 17.56
CA GLY A 156 3.30 2.68 16.44
C GLY A 156 1.87 2.22 16.73
N GLN A 157 1.14 1.96 15.66
CA GLN A 157 -0.26 1.53 15.71
C GLN A 157 -0.56 0.57 14.56
N MET A 158 -1.43 -0.41 14.80
CA MET A 158 -2.10 -1.12 13.72
C MET A 158 -3.52 -0.62 13.58
N ILE A 159 -3.97 -0.43 12.33
CA ILE A 159 -5.31 0.03 11.97
C ILE A 159 -5.90 -0.97 10.98
N TRP A 160 -7.14 -1.37 11.20
CA TRP A 160 -7.94 -2.16 10.29
C TRP A 160 -9.06 -1.29 9.76
N THR A 161 -9.34 -1.35 8.45
CA THR A 161 -10.52 -0.69 7.85
C THR A 161 -11.19 -1.61 6.83
N GLN A 162 -12.51 -1.56 6.77
CA GLN A 162 -13.31 -2.27 5.78
C GLN A 162 -13.78 -1.32 4.67
N ILE A 163 -12.83 -0.80 3.89
CA ILE A 163 -13.11 0.16 2.79
C ILE A 163 -14.07 -0.46 1.77
N THR A 164 -13.91 -1.75 1.48
CA THR A 164 -14.87 -2.53 0.69
C THR A 164 -15.15 -3.85 1.39
N GLU A 165 -16.32 -4.43 1.13
CA GLU A 165 -16.70 -5.74 1.71
C GLU A 165 -15.74 -6.87 1.31
N GLU A 166 -15.13 -6.78 0.12
CA GLU A 166 -14.27 -7.83 -0.44
C GLU A 166 -12.78 -7.67 -0.08
N ASP A 167 -12.40 -6.51 0.45
CA ASP A 167 -11.00 -6.15 0.70
C ASP A 167 -10.79 -5.38 2.01
N PRO A 168 -11.00 -6.02 3.17
CA PRO A 168 -10.57 -5.47 4.45
C PRO A 168 -9.04 -5.40 4.52
N ARG A 169 -8.51 -4.29 5.03
CA ARG A 169 -7.07 -4.00 5.06
C ARG A 169 -6.59 -3.75 6.47
N ILE A 170 -5.34 -4.13 6.72
CA ILE A 170 -4.61 -3.83 7.94
C ILE A 170 -3.37 -3.02 7.59
N PHE A 171 -3.22 -1.89 8.27
CA PHE A 171 -2.09 -0.99 8.14
C PHE A 171 -1.28 -1.02 9.44
N GLY A 172 0.03 -1.23 9.35
CA GLY A 172 0.95 -1.10 10.48
C GLY A 172 1.75 0.18 10.37
N PHE A 173 1.42 1.19 11.16
CA PHE A 173 2.07 2.50 11.19
C PHE A 173 3.20 2.52 12.21
N VAL A 174 4.45 2.56 11.75
CA VAL A 174 5.64 2.67 12.62
C VAL A 174 6.08 4.12 12.69
N SER A 175 6.16 4.67 13.91
CA SER A 175 6.51 6.07 14.13
C SER A 175 8.00 6.25 14.37
N TYR A 176 8.58 7.33 13.81
CA TYR A 176 9.92 7.81 14.17
C TYR A 176 9.89 8.80 15.36
N GLY A 177 8.70 9.12 15.89
CA GLY A 177 8.46 10.25 16.77
C GLY A 177 8.13 11.54 16.00
N GLY A 178 7.47 12.49 16.67
CA GLY A 178 7.15 13.79 16.09
C GLY A 178 6.05 13.79 15.02
N GLY A 179 5.19 12.77 14.96
CA GLY A 179 4.03 12.72 14.04
C GLY A 179 4.30 12.13 12.66
N SER A 180 5.49 11.56 12.41
CA SER A 180 5.85 10.96 11.11
C SER A 180 6.33 9.52 11.24
N GLY A 181 6.33 8.79 10.12
CA GLY A 181 6.72 7.39 10.10
C GLY A 181 6.73 6.73 8.72
N TYR A 182 6.84 5.41 8.73
CA TYR A 182 6.64 4.53 7.57
C TYR A 182 5.62 3.44 7.93
N TYR A 183 4.91 2.92 6.94
CA TYR A 183 3.81 2.00 7.18
C TYR A 183 3.97 0.73 6.33
N TYR A 184 3.29 -0.31 6.79
CA TYR A 184 3.04 -1.52 6.03
C TYR A 184 1.56 -1.64 5.75
N ALA A 185 1.18 -2.20 4.62
CA ALA A 185 -0.22 -2.44 4.26
C ALA A 185 -0.40 -3.91 3.90
N TYR A 186 -1.42 -4.53 4.49
CA TYR A 186 -1.73 -5.94 4.32
C TYR A 186 -3.20 -6.10 3.99
N ARG A 187 -3.49 -7.13 3.20
CA ARG A 187 -4.86 -7.66 3.14
C ARG A 187 -5.15 -8.42 4.43
N ASP A 188 -6.31 -8.18 5.03
CA ASP A 188 -6.74 -9.01 6.14
C ASP A 188 -7.22 -10.36 5.60
N THR A 189 -6.48 -11.40 5.97
CA THR A 189 -6.75 -12.79 5.59
C THR A 189 -7.12 -13.65 6.79
N TRP A 190 -7.38 -13.04 7.95
CA TRP A 190 -7.73 -13.78 9.13
C TRP A 190 -9.10 -14.44 9.02
N THR A 191 -9.17 -15.68 9.48
CA THR A 191 -10.40 -16.45 9.62
C THR A 191 -10.47 -17.04 11.03
N ALA A 192 -11.66 -17.46 11.46
CA ALA A 192 -11.82 -18.12 12.75
C ALA A 192 -10.93 -19.37 12.93
N SER A 193 -10.50 -20.00 11.83
CA SER A 193 -9.61 -21.16 11.85
C SER A 193 -8.16 -20.85 12.20
N ASP A 194 -7.72 -19.59 12.04
CA ASP A 194 -6.36 -19.15 12.39
C ASP A 194 -6.17 -19.01 13.91
N GLY A 195 -7.25 -19.08 14.70
CA GLY A 195 -7.23 -18.79 16.13
C GLY A 195 -7.20 -17.30 16.44
N GLU A 196 -7.50 -16.94 17.70
CA GLU A 196 -7.60 -15.52 18.09
C GLU A 196 -6.26 -14.88 18.44
N THR A 197 -5.24 -15.65 18.82
CA THR A 197 -3.97 -15.15 19.35
C THR A 197 -2.78 -15.75 18.60
N PRO A 198 -1.72 -14.96 18.31
CA PRO A 198 -0.51 -15.48 17.73
C PRO A 198 0.18 -16.50 18.65
N ALA A 199 1.02 -17.36 18.07
CA ALA A 199 1.74 -18.36 18.82
C ALA A 199 2.89 -17.72 19.63
N GLY A 200 2.66 -17.53 20.93
CA GLY A 200 3.67 -17.61 21.99
C GLY A 200 4.78 -16.58 21.96
N ASP A 201 4.44 -15.29 22.03
CA ASP A 201 5.42 -14.26 22.40
C ASP A 201 5.29 -13.94 23.89
N THR A 202 6.10 -14.61 24.72
CA THR A 202 6.08 -14.42 26.18
C THR A 202 6.78 -13.14 26.63
N GLU A 203 7.40 -12.36 25.73
CA GLU A 203 8.12 -11.14 26.10
C GLU A 203 7.18 -9.95 26.29
N CYS A 204 6.06 -9.90 25.57
CA CYS A 204 5.08 -8.83 25.71
C CYS A 204 4.02 -9.15 26.76
N GLN A 205 3.62 -8.13 27.52
CA GLN A 205 2.51 -8.26 28.49
C GLN A 205 1.16 -8.54 27.80
N PHE A 206 0.98 -8.02 26.59
CA PHE A 206 -0.22 -8.19 25.78
C PHE A 206 0.16 -8.73 24.41
N GLU A 207 -0.76 -9.48 23.80
CA GLU A 207 -0.64 -9.97 22.44
C GLU A 207 -1.82 -9.45 21.60
N PRO A 208 -1.57 -8.98 20.36
CA PRO A 208 -2.65 -8.59 19.46
C PRO A 208 -3.45 -9.81 19.03
N ARG A 209 -4.71 -9.61 18.64
CA ARG A 209 -5.62 -10.71 18.29
C ARG A 209 -6.06 -10.65 16.83
N ARG A 210 -6.61 -11.76 16.34
CA ARG A 210 -7.25 -11.88 15.01
C ARG A 210 -6.32 -11.43 13.87
N GLY A 211 -6.78 -10.55 12.97
CA GLY A 211 -5.98 -10.04 11.86
C GLY A 211 -4.68 -9.37 12.30
N PHE A 212 -4.73 -8.52 13.34
CA PHE A 212 -3.53 -7.93 13.92
C PHE A 212 -2.59 -8.99 14.49
N GLY A 213 -3.15 -9.95 15.23
CA GLY A 213 -2.45 -11.10 15.77
C GLY A 213 -1.76 -11.93 14.70
N LYS A 214 -2.45 -12.23 13.59
CA LYS A 214 -1.92 -13.01 12.47
C LYS A 214 -0.73 -12.32 11.81
N ILE A 215 -0.83 -11.02 11.53
CA ILE A 215 0.24 -10.25 10.88
C ILE A 215 1.41 -10.05 11.85
N TRP A 216 1.17 -9.51 13.05
CA TRP A 216 2.23 -9.32 14.06
C TRP A 216 2.87 -10.65 14.47
N GLY A 217 2.08 -11.73 14.45
CA GLY A 217 2.46 -13.12 14.66
C GLY A 217 3.48 -13.66 13.65
N SER A 218 3.33 -13.29 12.38
CA SER A 218 4.04 -13.90 11.24
C SER A 218 5.08 -13.00 10.59
N ASP A 219 4.94 -11.68 10.69
CA ASP A 219 5.88 -10.69 10.19
C ASP A 219 6.78 -10.16 11.31
N LEU A 220 7.96 -10.76 11.43
CA LEU A 220 8.94 -10.37 12.46
C LEU A 220 9.53 -8.98 12.22
N GLU A 221 9.56 -8.48 10.98
CA GLU A 221 10.07 -7.14 10.69
C GLU A 221 9.11 -6.08 11.24
N LEU A 222 7.81 -6.24 10.93
CA LEU A 222 6.77 -5.40 11.50
C LEU A 222 6.75 -5.50 13.03
N ARG A 223 6.82 -6.72 13.59
CA ARG A 223 6.83 -6.92 15.04
C ARG A 223 7.97 -6.15 15.70
N ASN A 224 9.18 -6.32 15.21
CA ASN A 224 10.36 -5.66 15.77
C ASN A 224 10.29 -4.14 15.64
N ALA A 225 9.68 -3.64 14.56
CA ALA A 225 9.48 -2.22 14.32
C ALA A 225 8.43 -1.60 15.27
N LEU A 226 7.25 -2.23 15.40
CA LEU A 226 6.16 -1.75 16.25
C LEU A 226 6.45 -1.95 17.74
N GLY A 227 7.15 -3.02 18.11
CA GLY A 227 7.35 -3.45 19.49
C GLY A 227 6.10 -4.10 20.09
N CYS A 228 6.03 -4.10 21.43
CA CYS A 228 4.92 -4.72 22.15
C CYS A 228 3.62 -3.89 22.08
N PRO A 229 2.44 -4.54 22.00
CA PRO A 229 1.17 -3.85 22.19
C PRO A 229 1.12 -3.19 23.57
N THR A 230 0.53 -2.00 23.63
CA THR A 230 0.33 -1.25 24.89
C THR A 230 -1.10 -1.40 25.44
N GLN A 231 -1.96 -2.11 24.71
CA GLN A 231 -3.36 -2.35 25.03
C GLN A 231 -3.68 -3.84 24.92
N GLU A 232 -4.53 -4.36 25.81
CA GLU A 232 -4.92 -5.77 25.80
C GLU A 232 -5.74 -6.16 24.55
N ARG A 233 -6.56 -5.23 24.04
CA ARG A 233 -7.46 -5.47 22.91
C ARG A 233 -7.47 -4.29 21.96
N GLU A 234 -7.68 -4.61 20.68
CA GLU A 234 -8.08 -3.64 19.66
C GLU A 234 -9.34 -2.88 20.10
N GLN A 235 -9.41 -1.61 19.71
CA GLN A 235 -10.54 -0.73 19.92
C GLN A 235 -11.30 -0.58 18.61
N SER A 236 -12.61 -0.79 18.63
CA SER A 236 -13.48 -0.51 17.47
C SER A 236 -13.64 0.98 17.28
N THR A 237 -13.73 1.42 16.04
CA THR A 237 -14.01 2.81 15.65
C THR A 237 -14.71 2.80 14.31
N ASP A 238 -15.35 3.90 13.97
CA ASP A 238 -15.65 4.20 12.57
C ASP A 238 -14.47 4.94 11.95
N ALA A 239 -14.34 4.83 10.64
CA ALA A 239 -13.32 5.51 9.88
C ALA A 239 -13.93 6.17 8.65
N THR A 240 -13.37 7.32 8.29
CA THR A 240 -13.61 7.96 7.00
C THR A 240 -12.32 7.90 6.19
N VAL A 241 -12.40 7.47 4.93
CA VAL A 241 -11.24 7.25 4.06
C VAL A 241 -11.44 7.96 2.73
N GLN A 242 -10.50 8.82 2.33
CA GLN A 242 -10.43 9.32 0.97
C GLN A 242 -9.22 8.75 0.24
N MET A 243 -9.48 8.14 -0.91
CA MET A 243 -8.45 7.61 -1.80
C MET A 243 -7.85 8.74 -2.66
N PHE A 244 -6.62 8.59 -3.10
CA PHE A 244 -5.95 9.41 -4.10
C PHE A 244 -5.17 8.50 -5.05
N ASP A 245 -4.88 8.89 -6.29
CA ASP A 245 -4.19 7.99 -7.24
C ASP A 245 -2.97 7.25 -6.66
N ASP A 246 -2.19 7.98 -5.87
CA ASP A 246 -0.92 7.62 -5.28
C ASP A 246 -0.94 7.73 -3.72
N GLY A 247 -2.11 7.76 -3.08
CA GLY A 247 -2.20 7.95 -1.62
C GLY A 247 -3.56 7.63 -1.02
N MET A 248 -3.66 7.75 0.31
CA MET A 248 -4.95 7.83 0.98
C MET A 248 -4.86 8.66 2.27
N MET A 249 -6.03 9.13 2.69
CA MET A 249 -6.25 9.77 3.98
C MET A 249 -7.23 8.93 4.77
N ILE A 250 -6.88 8.56 6.00
CA ILE A 250 -7.74 7.82 6.94
C ILE A 250 -7.95 8.67 8.17
N LEU A 251 -9.19 9.05 8.43
CA LEU A 251 -9.59 9.59 9.72
C LEU A 251 -10.15 8.46 10.59
N LEU A 252 -9.53 8.23 11.75
CA LEU A 252 -10.12 7.42 12.81
C LEU A 252 -10.95 8.30 13.73
N GLU A 253 -12.27 8.14 13.70
CA GLU A 253 -13.19 9.03 14.40
C GLU A 253 -13.09 8.91 15.91
N GLY A 254 -12.93 7.69 16.43
CA GLY A 254 -12.80 7.42 17.87
C GLY A 254 -11.55 8.05 18.51
N THR A 255 -10.56 8.46 17.71
CA THR A 255 -9.34 9.14 18.19
C THR A 255 -9.17 10.54 17.61
N ALA A 256 -10.06 10.97 16.71
CA ALA A 256 -9.90 12.17 15.89
C ALA A 256 -8.48 12.32 15.29
N THR A 257 -7.90 11.20 14.84
CA THR A 257 -6.55 11.17 14.28
C THR A 257 -6.62 10.93 12.78
N LEU A 258 -6.00 11.83 12.02
CA LEU A 258 -5.88 11.76 10.57
C LEU A 258 -4.53 11.16 10.20
N TYR A 259 -4.54 10.09 9.44
CA TYR A 259 -3.37 9.47 8.82
C TYR A 259 -3.34 9.83 7.35
N ILE A 260 -2.25 10.43 6.88
CA ILE A 260 -2.03 10.76 5.47
C ILE A 260 -0.84 9.96 5.00
N PHE A 261 -1.01 9.18 3.94
CA PHE A 261 0.08 8.38 3.42
C PHE A 261 0.07 8.24 1.90
N GLY A 262 1.28 8.28 1.36
CA GLY A 262 1.57 8.09 -0.06
C GLY A 262 2.43 6.84 -0.28
N PRO A 263 3.07 6.68 -1.45
CA PRO A 263 3.62 5.38 -1.86
C PRO A 263 4.87 4.94 -1.09
N ASP A 264 5.54 5.86 -0.38
CA ASP A 264 6.81 5.58 0.34
C ASP A 264 6.85 6.14 1.78
N SER A 265 5.79 6.76 2.32
CA SER A 265 5.81 7.42 3.66
C SER A 265 4.41 7.74 4.21
N TRP A 266 4.28 7.94 5.54
CA TRP A 266 3.08 8.49 6.19
C TRP A 266 3.39 9.61 7.21
N GLU A 267 2.39 10.44 7.45
CA GLU A 267 2.33 11.45 8.52
C GLU A 267 0.97 11.34 9.23
N ALA A 268 0.94 11.37 10.57
CA ALA A 268 -0.31 11.42 11.33
C ALA A 268 -0.43 12.74 12.06
N VAL A 269 -1.62 13.28 11.98
CA VAL A 269 -1.95 14.61 12.43
C VAL A 269 -3.17 14.49 13.33
N ALA A 270 -3.02 14.93 14.59
CA ALA A 270 -4.14 15.02 15.51
C ALA A 270 -5.03 16.20 15.10
N LEU A 271 -6.33 15.95 14.84
CA LEU A 271 -7.25 17.00 14.39
C LEU A 271 -7.49 18.08 15.44
N SER A 272 -7.17 17.85 16.72
CA SER A 272 -7.22 18.88 17.77
C SER A 272 -6.31 20.08 17.51
N GLN A 273 -5.41 20.00 16.53
CA GLN A 273 -4.55 21.08 16.08
C GLN A 273 -5.17 21.93 14.94
N TYR A 274 -6.34 21.54 14.44
CA TYR A 274 -7.02 22.14 13.29
C TYR A 274 -8.49 22.43 13.63
N ARG A 275 -9.07 23.44 12.97
CA ARG A 275 -10.44 23.86 13.25
C ARG A 275 -11.37 22.98 12.41
N LEU A 276 -12.16 22.12 13.04
CA LEU A 276 -13.31 21.52 12.36
C LEU A 276 -14.42 22.59 12.20
N PRO A 277 -15.19 22.59 11.10
CA PRO A 277 -16.38 23.42 10.99
C PRO A 277 -17.43 23.08 12.07
#